data_AF-A0A534GI35-F1
#
_entry.id   AF-A0A534GI35-F1
#
_cell.length_a   1.000
_cell.length_b   1.000
_cell.length_c   1.000
_cell.angle_alpha   90.00
_cell.angle_beta   90.00
_cell.angle_gamma   90.00
#
_symmetry.space_group_name_H-M   'P 1'
#
loop_
_entity.id
_entity.type
_entity.pdbx_description
1 polymer ?
#
loop_
_entity_poly.entity_id
_entity_poly.type
_entity_poly.pdbx_seq_one_letter_code
_entity_poly.pdbx_strand_id
1 'polypeptide(L)'
;PMHWQAYGENVWGLTACDGPGPARQRYDGAERRFFKYAARGVGLDRIIDDGTIAPTAAVSSLPFAPEIVLPATLEMYHRFGAPLYSTYGFRDAFNPSFRSPPNSQPPAPEQSPAGWVDPDYLGIDQGPIVAMIENYRSDLVWRVMRGNAYLRRGLERAGFQGGWLGQPR
;
A
#
# COMPACT_ATOMS: atom_id res chain seq x y z
N PRO A 1 0.11 -18.70 -0.98
CA PRO A 1 -0.40 -19.68 0.00
C PRO A 1 -1.93 -19.68 0.14
N MET A 2 -2.58 -18.50 0.11
CA MET A 2 -4.03 -18.38 0.35
C MET A 2 -4.90 -18.29 -0.92
N HIS A 3 -4.25 -18.37 -2.10
CA HIS A 3 -4.88 -18.31 -3.42
C HIS A 3 -5.76 -17.07 -3.66
N TRP A 4 -5.43 -15.94 -3.05
CA TRP A 4 -6.10 -14.66 -3.30
C TRP A 4 -5.98 -14.24 -4.77
N GLN A 5 -7.07 -13.71 -5.31
CA GLN A 5 -7.16 -13.27 -6.68
C GLN A 5 -6.20 -12.09 -6.92
N ALA A 6 -5.63 -12.08 -8.12
CA ALA A 6 -4.71 -11.06 -8.64
C ALA A 6 -3.33 -10.94 -8.00
N TYR A 7 -3.09 -11.45 -6.79
CA TYR A 7 -1.75 -11.47 -6.18
C TYR A 7 -0.71 -12.05 -7.15
N GLY A 8 0.42 -11.37 -7.31
CA GLY A 8 1.48 -11.79 -8.21
C GLY A 8 2.69 -10.86 -8.16
N GLU A 9 3.65 -11.09 -9.06
CA GLU A 9 4.90 -10.31 -9.14
C GLU A 9 4.67 -8.79 -9.23
N ASN A 10 3.61 -8.38 -9.94
CA ASN A 10 3.31 -6.97 -10.22
C ASN A 10 2.01 -6.50 -9.54
N VAL A 11 1.43 -7.30 -8.65
CA VAL A 11 0.24 -6.93 -7.87
C VAL A 11 0.44 -7.44 -6.46
N TRP A 12 0.99 -6.56 -5.62
CA TRP A 12 1.35 -6.84 -4.24
C TRP A 12 1.30 -5.56 -3.41
N GLY A 13 1.29 -5.71 -2.08
CA GLY A 13 1.31 -4.59 -1.15
C GLY A 13 0.52 -4.87 0.11
N LEU A 14 1.19 -5.36 1.16
CA LEU A 14 0.60 -5.60 2.47
C LEU A 14 1.08 -4.53 3.45
N THR A 15 0.15 -3.72 3.95
CA THR A 15 0.37 -2.75 5.02
C THR A 15 -0.95 -2.46 5.71
N ALA A 16 -0.95 -1.64 6.76
CA ALA A 16 -2.18 -1.17 7.37
C ALA A 16 -3.01 -0.35 6.38
N CYS A 17 -4.29 -0.71 6.23
CA CYS A 17 -5.23 -0.03 5.34
C CYS A 17 -6.66 -0.39 5.72
N ASP A 18 -7.62 0.30 5.13
CA ASP A 18 -9.03 -0.08 5.18
C ASP A 18 -9.29 -1.36 4.37
N GLY A 19 -10.52 -1.87 4.43
CA GLY A 19 -10.89 -3.16 3.85
C GLY A 19 -12.39 -3.38 3.78
N PRO A 20 -12.82 -4.43 3.07
CA PRO A 20 -14.24 -4.65 2.75
C PRO A 20 -15.08 -5.16 3.93
N GLY A 21 -14.49 -5.31 5.11
CA GLY A 21 -15.14 -5.87 6.29
C GLY A 21 -15.90 -4.85 7.16
N PRO A 22 -16.47 -5.32 8.29
CA PRO A 22 -16.40 -6.68 8.80
C PRO A 22 -17.29 -7.64 7.98
N ALA A 23 -16.73 -8.73 7.48
CA ALA A 23 -17.48 -9.73 6.71
C ALA A 23 -16.86 -11.12 6.82
N ARG A 24 -17.66 -12.15 6.54
CA ARG A 24 -17.23 -13.53 6.32
C ARG A 24 -17.81 -14.04 5.01
N GLN A 25 -16.98 -14.61 4.15
CA GLN A 25 -17.41 -15.15 2.86
C GLN A 25 -16.67 -16.44 2.55
N ARG A 26 -17.32 -17.34 1.80
CA ARG A 26 -16.64 -18.51 1.27
C ARG A 26 -15.80 -18.10 0.07
N TYR A 27 -14.50 -18.37 0.13
CA TYR A 27 -13.54 -18.11 -0.95
C TYR A 27 -12.57 -19.29 -1.02
N ASP A 28 -12.37 -19.81 -2.24
CA ASP A 28 -11.51 -20.98 -2.49
C ASP A 28 -11.83 -22.17 -1.56
N GLY A 29 -13.12 -22.53 -1.51
CA GLY A 29 -13.62 -23.66 -0.73
C GLY A 29 -13.73 -23.44 0.79
N ALA A 30 -13.07 -22.42 1.35
CA ALA A 30 -13.00 -22.15 2.80
C ALA A 30 -13.73 -20.86 3.21
N GLU A 31 -14.18 -20.78 4.46
CA GLU A 31 -14.65 -19.51 5.03
C GLU A 31 -13.46 -18.58 5.28
N ARG A 32 -13.56 -17.33 4.81
CA ARG A 32 -12.57 -16.28 4.98
C ARG A 32 -13.18 -15.11 5.74
N ARG A 33 -12.38 -14.49 6.60
CA ARG A 33 -12.73 -13.29 7.35
C ARG A 33 -12.08 -12.07 6.69
N PHE A 34 -12.88 -11.02 6.49
CA PHE A 34 -12.44 -9.73 5.97
C PHE A 34 -12.57 -8.66 7.06
N PHE A 35 -11.60 -7.76 7.11
CA PHE A 35 -11.51 -6.71 8.12
C PHE A 35 -11.91 -5.35 7.55
N LYS A 36 -12.52 -4.51 8.40
CA LYS A 36 -12.82 -3.11 8.05
C LYS A 36 -11.55 -2.27 7.96
N TYR A 37 -10.68 -2.41 8.95
CA TYR A 37 -9.34 -1.85 8.98
C TYR A 37 -8.44 -2.89 9.66
N ALA A 38 -7.24 -3.11 9.14
CA ALA A 38 -6.29 -4.03 9.75
C ALA A 38 -4.85 -3.69 9.37
N ALA A 39 -3.92 -3.91 10.31
CA ALA A 39 -2.49 -3.93 10.04
C ALA A 39 -2.11 -5.20 9.26
N ARG A 40 -2.28 -5.19 7.93
CA ARG A 40 -1.93 -6.32 7.06
C ARG A 40 -0.43 -6.44 6.91
N GLY A 41 0.05 -7.67 6.79
CA GLY A 41 1.48 -7.93 6.73
C GLY A 41 1.84 -9.37 7.05
N VAL A 42 3.14 -9.65 6.87
CA VAL A 42 3.77 -10.97 7.08
C VAL A 42 4.68 -10.93 8.32
N GLY A 43 4.18 -10.36 9.41
CA GLY A 43 4.93 -10.21 10.68
C GLY A 43 5.25 -11.56 11.34
N LEU A 44 6.25 -11.56 12.22
CA LEU A 44 6.72 -12.77 12.94
C LEU A 44 5.69 -13.32 13.92
N ASP A 45 5.01 -12.43 14.64
CA ASP A 45 4.02 -12.74 15.67
C ASP A 45 2.60 -12.85 15.10
N ARG A 46 2.32 -12.09 14.05
CA ARG A 46 0.99 -12.01 13.46
C ARG A 46 1.05 -11.78 11.95
N ILE A 47 0.42 -12.69 11.22
CA ILE A 47 0.16 -12.57 9.79
C ILE A 47 -1.32 -12.22 9.62
N ILE A 48 -1.60 -11.08 8.98
CA ILE A 48 -2.94 -10.72 8.56
C ILE A 48 -2.92 -10.50 7.05
N ASP A 49 -3.59 -11.40 6.35
CA ASP A 49 -3.81 -11.35 4.91
C ASP A 49 -5.21 -11.88 4.60
N ASP A 50 -6.13 -10.97 4.31
CA ASP A 50 -7.51 -11.25 3.86
C ASP A 50 -7.70 -10.97 2.35
N GLY A 51 -6.60 -10.90 1.59
CA GLY A 51 -6.60 -10.64 0.15
C GLY A 51 -6.74 -9.17 -0.23
N THR A 52 -6.79 -8.24 0.73
CA THR A 52 -6.79 -6.80 0.47
C THR A 52 -5.36 -6.32 0.25
N ILE A 53 -5.15 -5.52 -0.80
CA ILE A 53 -3.88 -4.93 -1.21
C ILE A 53 -3.97 -3.41 -1.07
N ALA A 54 -2.94 -2.80 -0.50
CA ALA A 54 -2.81 -1.35 -0.42
C ALA A 54 -1.70 -0.88 -1.38
N PRO A 55 -2.01 -0.06 -2.39
CA PRO A 55 -1.00 0.44 -3.33
C PRO A 55 0.17 1.17 -2.65
N THR A 56 -0.08 1.87 -1.54
CA THR A 56 0.96 2.60 -0.78
C THR A 56 2.13 1.71 -0.36
N ALA A 57 1.89 0.44 0.00
CA ALA A 57 2.95 -0.48 0.39
C ALA A 57 3.98 -0.70 -0.73
N ALA A 58 3.49 -0.90 -1.97
CA ALA A 58 4.37 -1.06 -3.12
C ALA A 58 4.95 0.28 -3.56
N VAL A 59 4.10 1.27 -3.84
CA VAL A 59 4.50 2.54 -4.46
C VAL A 59 5.44 3.34 -3.56
N SER A 60 5.21 3.38 -2.25
CA SER A 60 6.10 4.07 -1.30
C SER A 60 7.42 3.35 -1.08
N SER A 61 7.57 2.11 -1.56
CA SER A 61 8.83 1.38 -1.52
C SER A 61 9.76 1.74 -2.70
N LEU A 62 9.36 2.67 -3.58
CA LEU A 62 10.09 3.01 -4.81
C LEU A 62 11.58 3.34 -4.59
N PRO A 63 12.00 4.11 -3.58
CA PRO A 63 13.42 4.37 -3.33
C PRO A 63 14.26 3.13 -2.98
N PHE A 64 13.63 2.02 -2.57
CA PHE A 64 14.35 0.84 -2.09
C PHE A 64 14.54 -0.22 -3.17
N ALA A 65 13.55 -0.42 -4.04
CA ALA A 65 13.57 -1.47 -5.05
C ALA A 65 12.79 -1.04 -6.30
N PRO A 66 13.26 0.02 -7.01
CA PRO A 66 12.54 0.58 -8.15
C PRO A 66 12.26 -0.44 -9.26
N GLU A 67 13.13 -1.44 -9.43
CA GLU A 67 13.04 -2.50 -10.42
C GLU A 67 11.83 -3.43 -10.25
N ILE A 68 11.30 -3.57 -9.02
CA ILE A 68 10.07 -4.34 -8.75
C ILE A 68 8.87 -3.43 -8.47
N VAL A 69 9.11 -2.22 -7.95
CA VAL A 69 8.04 -1.28 -7.61
C VAL A 69 7.45 -0.62 -8.87
N LEU A 70 8.28 -0.22 -9.84
CA LEU A 70 7.78 0.42 -11.07
C LEU A 70 6.86 -0.51 -11.87
N PRO A 71 7.23 -1.79 -12.16
CA PRO A 71 6.31 -2.73 -12.81
C PRO A 71 5.01 -2.91 -12.03
N ALA A 72 5.08 -3.06 -10.70
CA ALA A 72 3.88 -3.23 -9.88
C ALA A 72 2.96 -2.00 -9.90
N THR A 73 3.55 -0.81 -9.84
CA THR A 73 2.82 0.47 -9.92
C THR A 73 2.09 0.60 -11.25
N LEU A 74 2.79 0.33 -12.36
CA LEU A 74 2.22 0.43 -13.71
C LEU A 74 1.16 -0.64 -13.95
N GLU A 75 1.39 -1.88 -13.51
CA GLU A 75 0.42 -2.97 -13.63
C GLU A 75 -0.87 -2.63 -12.85
N MET A 76 -0.77 -2.16 -11.61
CA MET A 76 -1.95 -1.75 -10.84
C MET A 76 -2.71 -0.61 -11.53
N TYR A 77 -1.99 0.38 -12.07
CA TYR A 77 -2.59 1.49 -12.81
C TYR A 77 -3.30 1.01 -14.08
N HIS A 78 -2.64 0.20 -14.91
CA HIS A 78 -3.18 -0.24 -16.20
C HIS A 78 -4.30 -1.28 -16.05
N ARG A 79 -4.15 -2.24 -15.13
CA ARG A 79 -5.10 -3.34 -14.95
C ARG A 79 -6.38 -2.93 -14.25
N PHE A 80 -6.28 -2.06 -13.23
CA PHE A 80 -7.42 -1.69 -12.40
C PHE A 80 -7.99 -0.31 -12.72
N GLY A 81 -7.23 0.54 -13.40
CA GLY A 81 -7.72 1.78 -14.04
C GLY A 81 -8.46 2.72 -13.09
N ALA A 82 -9.47 3.42 -13.63
CA ALA A 82 -10.24 4.45 -12.95
C ALA A 82 -10.87 4.05 -11.61
N PRO A 83 -11.33 2.80 -11.40
CA PRO A 83 -11.76 2.34 -10.09
C PRO A 83 -10.70 2.50 -9.00
N LEU A 84 -9.45 2.11 -9.27
CA LEU A 84 -8.36 2.12 -8.29
C LEU A 84 -7.54 3.41 -8.32
N TYR A 85 -7.40 4.06 -9.47
CA TYR A 85 -6.65 5.31 -9.64
C TYR A 85 -7.59 6.42 -10.12
N SER A 86 -7.80 7.45 -9.29
CA SER A 86 -8.78 8.50 -9.55
C SER A 86 -8.25 9.87 -9.08
N THR A 87 -9.12 10.77 -8.62
CA THR A 87 -8.86 12.20 -8.38
C THR A 87 -7.58 12.50 -7.61
N TYR A 88 -7.23 11.69 -6.60
CA TYR A 88 -6.05 11.90 -5.75
C TYR A 88 -4.97 10.83 -5.93
N GLY A 89 -5.02 10.07 -7.02
CA GLY A 89 -4.12 8.95 -7.29
C GLY A 89 -4.75 7.62 -6.91
N PHE A 90 -3.95 6.70 -6.39
CA PHE A 90 -4.44 5.39 -5.94
C PHE A 90 -5.36 5.53 -4.71
N ARG A 91 -6.52 4.86 -4.74
CA ARG A 91 -7.37 4.63 -3.55
C ARG A 91 -6.59 3.85 -2.49
N ASP A 92 -7.08 3.92 -1.26
CA ASP A 92 -6.40 3.33 -0.10
C ASP A 92 -6.07 1.84 -0.28
N ALA A 93 -7.09 1.08 -0.68
CA ALA A 93 -6.96 -0.36 -0.83
C ALA A 93 -7.97 -0.94 -1.84
N PHE A 94 -7.72 -2.17 -2.26
CA PHE A 94 -8.65 -2.96 -3.05
C PHE A 94 -8.54 -4.44 -2.72
N ASN A 95 -9.60 -5.20 -2.99
CA ASN A 95 -9.65 -6.63 -2.75
C ASN A 95 -10.37 -7.34 -3.91
N PRO A 96 -9.60 -7.87 -4.89
CA PRO A 96 -10.14 -8.63 -6.01
C PRO A 96 -10.82 -9.93 -5.60
N SER A 97 -10.55 -10.44 -4.39
CA SER A 97 -11.11 -11.68 -3.88
C SER A 97 -12.46 -11.49 -3.20
N PHE A 98 -12.76 -10.28 -2.74
CA PHE A 98 -14.02 -9.96 -2.08
C PHE A 98 -15.17 -9.89 -3.09
N ARG A 99 -16.35 -10.37 -2.69
CA ARG A 99 -17.58 -10.27 -3.48
C ARG A 99 -18.59 -9.49 -2.68
N SER A 100 -18.97 -8.29 -3.15
CA SER A 100 -19.94 -7.51 -2.40
C SER A 100 -21.30 -8.22 -2.34
N PRO A 101 -22.00 -8.18 -1.19
CA PRO A 101 -23.36 -8.72 -1.09
C PRO A 101 -24.28 -8.10 -2.14
N PRO A 102 -25.31 -8.82 -2.62
CA PRO A 102 -26.37 -8.22 -3.42
C PRO A 102 -26.93 -7.00 -2.67
N ASN A 103 -26.99 -5.84 -3.33
CA ASN A 103 -27.49 -4.55 -2.81
C ASN A 103 -26.58 -3.78 -1.84
N SER A 104 -25.29 -4.09 -1.74
CA SER A 104 -24.34 -3.19 -1.06
C SER A 104 -24.32 -1.80 -1.72
N GLN A 105 -24.20 -0.73 -0.93
CA GLN A 105 -24.09 0.64 -1.44
C GLN A 105 -22.68 1.21 -1.20
N PRO A 106 -22.03 1.81 -2.21
CA PRO A 106 -22.45 1.81 -3.62
C PRO A 106 -22.45 0.38 -4.18
N PRO A 107 -23.29 0.07 -5.19
CA PRO A 107 -23.24 -1.23 -5.85
C PRO A 107 -21.80 -1.47 -6.31
N ALA A 108 -21.22 -2.61 -5.92
CA ALA A 108 -19.95 -3.00 -6.51
C ALA A 108 -20.17 -3.03 -8.03
N PRO A 109 -19.29 -2.43 -8.84
CA PRO A 109 -19.35 -2.64 -10.27
C PRO A 109 -19.24 -4.15 -10.43
N GLU A 110 -20.33 -4.78 -10.90
CA GLU A 110 -20.51 -6.24 -10.95
C GLU A 110 -19.43 -6.95 -11.78
N GLN A 111 -18.47 -6.20 -12.34
CA GLN A 111 -17.45 -6.61 -13.29
C GLN A 111 -16.10 -5.90 -13.10
N SER A 112 -15.86 -5.16 -12.00
CA SER A 112 -14.54 -4.54 -11.80
C SER A 112 -13.48 -5.62 -11.54
N PRO A 113 -12.37 -5.66 -12.30
CA PRO A 113 -11.27 -6.60 -12.02
C PRO A 113 -10.60 -6.35 -10.67
N ALA A 114 -10.82 -5.17 -10.06
CA ALA A 114 -10.31 -4.81 -8.74
C ALA A 114 -11.15 -5.40 -7.59
N GLY A 115 -12.35 -5.94 -7.86
CA GLY A 115 -13.29 -6.37 -6.83
C GLY A 115 -13.78 -5.20 -5.99
N TRP A 116 -13.65 -5.30 -4.67
CA TRP A 116 -13.91 -4.16 -3.78
C TRP A 116 -12.77 -3.15 -3.88
N VAL A 117 -13.10 -1.86 -3.93
CA VAL A 117 -12.14 -0.76 -3.86
C VAL A 117 -12.60 0.22 -2.81
N ASP A 118 -11.66 0.75 -2.04
CA ASP A 118 -11.95 1.71 -1.01
C ASP A 118 -12.58 3.00 -1.57
N PRO A 119 -13.70 3.49 -1.01
CA PRO A 119 -14.26 4.79 -1.37
C PRO A 119 -13.44 5.99 -0.86
N ASP A 120 -12.48 5.78 0.03
CA ASP A 120 -11.71 6.82 0.72
C ASP A 120 -10.26 6.94 0.21
N TYR A 121 -9.59 8.00 0.69
CA TYR A 121 -8.16 8.19 0.60
C TYR A 121 -7.64 8.54 1.99
N LEU A 122 -6.68 7.78 2.50
CA LEU A 122 -6.08 8.06 3.80
C LEU A 122 -4.81 8.90 3.62
N GLY A 123 -4.74 10.05 4.29
CA GLY A 123 -3.58 10.95 4.18
C GLY A 123 -2.27 10.29 4.63
N ILE A 124 -2.35 9.34 5.57
CA ILE A 124 -1.19 8.55 6.04
C ILE A 124 -0.67 7.57 4.98
N ASP A 125 -1.48 7.23 3.96
CA ASP A 125 -1.11 6.32 2.88
C ASP A 125 -0.79 7.09 1.59
N GLN A 126 -1.47 8.21 1.33
CA GLN A 126 -1.17 9.09 0.19
C GLN A 126 0.13 9.89 0.38
N GLY A 127 0.39 10.36 1.61
CA GLY A 127 1.58 11.17 1.91
C GLY A 127 2.89 10.43 1.58
N PRO A 128 3.08 9.19 2.06
CA PRO A 128 4.25 8.38 1.72
C PRO A 128 4.40 8.12 0.22
N ILE A 129 3.33 7.95 -0.55
CA ILE A 129 3.40 7.75 -2.01
C ILE A 129 4.14 8.94 -2.64
N VAL A 130 3.67 10.15 -2.39
CA VAL A 130 4.27 11.36 -2.97
C VAL A 130 5.68 11.59 -2.44
N ALA A 131 5.88 11.48 -1.13
CA ALA A 131 7.18 11.73 -0.50
C ALA A 131 8.26 10.75 -0.99
N MET A 132 7.91 9.48 -1.16
CA MET A 132 8.85 8.44 -1.56
C MET A 132 9.12 8.45 -3.07
N ILE A 133 8.13 8.82 -3.90
CA ILE A 133 8.40 9.12 -5.32
C ILE A 133 9.42 10.26 -5.44
N GLU A 134 9.24 11.34 -4.69
CA GLU A 134 10.16 12.47 -4.78
C GLU A 134 11.54 12.17 -4.16
N ASN A 135 11.61 11.36 -3.11
CA ASN A 135 12.89 10.85 -2.61
C ASN A 135 13.61 9.99 -3.66
N TYR A 136 12.90 9.12 -4.38
CA TYR A 136 13.50 8.35 -5.47
C TYR A 136 14.03 9.27 -6.59
N ARG A 137 13.27 10.30 -6.96
CA ARG A 137 13.63 11.21 -8.07
C ARG A 137 14.79 12.12 -7.73
N SER A 138 14.82 12.66 -6.52
CA SER A 138 15.75 13.73 -6.17
C SER A 138 16.24 13.72 -4.73
N ASP A 139 15.91 12.75 -3.89
CA ASP A 139 16.19 12.78 -2.45
C ASP A 139 15.56 13.99 -1.72
N LEU A 140 14.56 14.71 -2.25
CA LEU A 140 14.16 16.02 -1.70
C LEU A 140 13.87 15.99 -0.19
N VAL A 141 12.96 15.12 0.27
CA VAL A 141 12.56 15.07 1.68
C VAL A 141 13.76 14.65 2.53
N TRP A 142 14.53 13.65 2.07
CA TRP A 142 15.73 13.22 2.75
C TRP A 142 16.82 14.28 2.82
N ARG A 143 17.08 15.05 1.77
CA ARG A 143 18.03 16.19 1.76
C ARG A 143 17.62 17.26 2.74
N VAL A 144 16.34 17.63 2.74
CA VAL A 144 15.80 18.62 3.69
C VAL A 144 15.98 18.12 5.13
N MET A 145 15.65 16.86 5.41
CA MET A 145 15.85 16.25 6.73
C MET A 145 17.34 16.16 7.10
N ARG A 146 18.24 15.85 6.16
CA ARG A 146 19.71 15.82 6.37
C ARG A 146 20.24 17.18 6.80
N GLY A 147 19.65 18.28 6.32
CA GLY A 147 20.04 19.64 6.67
C GLY A 147 19.63 20.08 8.08
N ASN A 148 18.69 19.37 8.73
CA ASN A 148 18.15 19.78 10.02
C ASN A 148 19.11 19.43 11.18
N ALA A 149 19.68 20.46 11.82
CA ALA A 149 20.64 20.30 12.91
C ALA A 149 20.07 19.56 14.14
N TYR A 150 18.76 19.65 14.40
CA TYR A 150 18.12 18.97 15.53
C TYR A 150 17.99 17.47 15.28
N LEU A 151 17.55 17.07 14.07
CA LEU A 151 17.46 15.66 13.68
C LEU A 151 18.83 14.98 13.72
N ARG A 152 19.85 15.62 13.12
CA ARG A 152 21.22 15.10 13.12
C ARG A 152 21.75 14.89 14.53
N ARG A 153 21.66 15.92 15.37
CA ARG A 153 22.12 15.85 16.77
C ARG A 153 21.40 14.76 17.55
N GLY A 154 20.10 14.56 17.31
CA GLY A 154 19.31 13.49 17.91
C GLY A 154 19.83 12.10 17.51
N LEU A 155 20.05 11.88 16.21
CA LEU A 155 20.56 10.62 15.68
C LEU A 155 22.00 10.33 16.16
N GLU A 156 22.88 11.33 16.13
CA GLU A 156 24.26 11.22 16.62
C GLU A 156 24.30 10.85 18.12
N ARG A 157 23.42 11.45 18.95
CA ARG A 157 23.29 11.10 20.37
C ARG A 157 22.71 9.71 20.60
N ALA A 158 21.90 9.20 19.68
CA ALA A 158 21.39 7.84 19.70
C ALA A 158 22.41 6.80 19.17
N GLY A 159 23.62 7.24 18.80
CA GLY A 159 24.72 6.36 18.36
C GLY A 159 24.74 6.06 16.86
N PHE A 160 23.88 6.68 16.06
CA PHE A 160 23.93 6.54 14.60
C PHE A 160 25.14 7.30 14.03
N GLN A 161 25.83 6.67 13.07
CA GLN A 161 27.03 7.22 12.43
C GLN A 161 27.07 6.84 10.94
N GLY A 162 27.83 7.59 10.14
CA GLY A 162 28.07 7.27 8.73
C GLY A 162 26.85 7.38 7.82
N GLY A 163 26.96 6.83 6.61
CA GLY A 163 25.88 6.78 5.61
C GLY A 163 25.20 8.13 5.38
N TRP A 164 23.88 8.16 5.56
CA TRP A 164 23.03 9.36 5.43
C TRP A 164 23.50 10.54 6.32
N LEU A 165 24.10 10.28 7.48
CA LEU A 165 24.64 11.31 8.35
C LEU A 165 26.02 11.81 7.90
N GLY A 166 26.82 10.97 7.25
CA GLY A 166 28.19 11.32 6.84
C GLY A 166 28.30 12.12 5.56
N GLN A 167 27.20 12.29 4.81
CA GLN A 167 27.23 13.00 3.53
C GLN A 167 27.42 14.53 3.72
N PRO A 168 28.16 15.20 2.82
CA PRO A 168 28.29 16.65 2.82
C PRO A 168 26.92 17.34 2.68
N ARG A 169 26.81 18.56 3.21
CA ARG A 169 25.62 19.41 3.07
C ARG A 169 25.45 19.90 1.64
#